data_AF-T1BJQ3-F1
#
_entry.id   AF-T1BJQ3-F1
#
_cell.length_a   1.000
_cell.length_b   1.000
_cell.length_c   1.000
_cell.angle_alpha   90.00
_cell.angle_beta   90.00
_cell.angle_gamma   90.00
#
_symmetry.space_group_name_H-M   'P 1'
#
loop_
_entity.id
_entity.type
_entity.pdbx_description
1 polymer ?
#
loop_
_entity_poly.entity_id
_entity_poly.type
_entity_poly.pdbx_seq_one_letter_code
_entity_poly.pdbx_strand_id
1 'polypeptide(L)'
;SWGDYAVLYRGNHQARELEKALRLARVPYHLSGALSFLDRAEVKDTLAYLRLLVNAEDDAAFLRIVNLPRRDLGATTLEKLGLAAQARHVSLLAAARDMRCTAALARRQAQALHDFAALIARLQRFAETLPASAVLDAVLEHSGYRAHLAALPGDAAARARREANVRELGEWFRAMQRGGARAGDLAQQ
;
A
#
# COMPACT_ATOMS: atom_id res chain seq x y z
N SER A 1 1.61 -31.35 -10.74
CA SER A 1 0.95 -30.06 -10.44
C SER A 1 1.70 -29.39 -9.28
N TRP A 2 1.63 -28.06 -9.12
CA TRP A 2 2.21 -27.41 -7.92
C TRP A 2 1.54 -27.86 -6.61
N GLY A 3 0.27 -28.29 -6.68
CA GLY A 3 -0.49 -28.79 -5.54
C GLY A 3 -0.05 -30.14 -4.99
N ASP A 4 0.89 -30.84 -5.63
CA ASP A 4 1.39 -32.15 -5.19
C ASP A 4 2.54 -32.03 -4.17
N TYR A 5 3.00 -30.80 -3.90
CA TYR A 5 4.15 -30.53 -3.05
C TYR A 5 3.71 -29.77 -1.79
N ALA A 6 4.17 -30.26 -0.63
CA ALA A 6 4.03 -29.57 0.65
C ALA A 6 5.41 -29.43 1.30
N VAL A 7 5.76 -28.20 1.69
CA VAL A 7 7.00 -27.93 2.43
C VAL A 7 6.64 -27.72 3.90
N LEU A 8 7.07 -28.66 4.75
CA LEU A 8 6.84 -28.60 6.19
C LEU A 8 8.08 -28.02 6.89
N TYR A 9 7.86 -27.09 7.81
CA TYR A 9 8.92 -26.47 8.61
C TYR A 9 8.53 -26.41 10.08
N ARG A 10 9.53 -26.31 10.96
CA ARG A 10 9.38 -26.48 12.42
C ARG A 10 8.94 -25.21 13.13
N GLY A 11 9.24 -24.03 12.58
CA GLY A 11 8.83 -22.76 13.18
C GLY A 11 8.49 -21.68 12.16
N ASN A 12 7.52 -20.82 12.48
CA ASN A 12 7.01 -19.78 11.57
C ASN A 12 8.08 -18.79 11.06
N HIS A 13 9.23 -18.68 11.73
CA HIS A 13 10.34 -17.87 11.24
C HIS A 13 10.99 -18.46 9.96
N GLN A 14 10.92 -19.77 9.76
CA GLN A 14 11.48 -20.47 8.58
C GLN A 14 10.62 -20.23 7.32
N ALA A 15 9.35 -19.91 7.50
CA ALA A 15 8.43 -19.59 6.40
C ALA A 15 8.93 -18.41 5.55
N ARG A 16 9.57 -17.43 6.18
CA ARG A 16 9.96 -16.15 5.56
C ARG A 16 11.01 -16.33 4.46
N GLU A 17 12.08 -17.07 4.75
CA GLU A 17 13.14 -17.34 3.76
C GLU A 17 12.62 -18.20 2.61
N LEU A 18 11.72 -19.15 2.92
CA LEU A 18 11.08 -19.99 1.92
C LEU A 18 10.15 -19.18 1.00
N GLU A 19 9.27 -18.33 1.56
CA GLU A 19 8.42 -17.41 0.79
C GLU A 19 9.25 -16.55 -0.15
N LYS A 20 10.35 -15.97 0.36
CA LYS A 20 11.23 -15.11 -0.42
C LYS A 20 11.85 -15.84 -1.60
N ALA A 21 12.37 -17.05 -1.39
CA ALA A 21 12.93 -17.88 -2.44
C ALA A 21 11.89 -18.27 -3.50
N LEU A 22 10.72 -18.74 -3.08
CA LEU A 22 9.62 -19.13 -3.98
C LEU A 22 9.13 -17.92 -4.80
N ARG A 23 9.05 -16.73 -4.20
CA ARG A 23 8.70 -15.48 -4.90
C ARG A 23 9.72 -15.09 -5.95
N LEU A 24 11.01 -15.09 -5.60
CA LEU A 24 12.08 -14.78 -6.55
C LEU A 24 12.09 -15.77 -7.73
N ALA A 25 11.75 -17.03 -7.47
CA ALA A 25 11.61 -18.08 -8.47
C ALA A 25 10.26 -18.05 -9.23
N ARG A 26 9.34 -17.12 -8.92
CA ARG A 26 7.99 -17.03 -9.49
C ARG A 26 7.17 -18.32 -9.37
N VAL A 27 7.35 -19.05 -8.27
CA VAL A 27 6.60 -20.28 -7.98
C VAL A 27 5.34 -19.93 -7.20
N PRO A 28 4.13 -20.36 -7.63
CA PRO A 28 2.91 -20.15 -6.86
C PRO A 28 2.90 -21.03 -5.60
N TYR A 29 2.49 -20.45 -4.47
CA TYR A 29 2.47 -21.16 -3.18
C TYR A 29 1.32 -20.67 -2.29
N HIS A 30 0.98 -21.47 -1.30
CA HIS A 30 0.03 -21.14 -0.23
C HIS A 30 0.69 -21.39 1.13
N LEU A 31 0.57 -20.44 2.05
CA LEU A 31 1.12 -20.55 3.39
C LEU A 31 0.01 -20.87 4.40
N SER A 32 0.14 -21.97 5.13
CA SER A 32 -0.82 -22.38 6.15
C SER A 32 -0.32 -22.06 7.56
N GLY A 33 -1.12 -21.39 8.39
CA GLY A 33 -0.87 -21.21 9.83
C GLY A 33 0.06 -20.07 10.25
N ALA A 34 0.68 -19.35 9.31
CA ALA A 34 1.42 -18.12 9.56
C ALA A 34 0.85 -16.97 8.71
N LEU A 35 0.78 -15.75 9.26
CA LEU A 35 0.41 -14.57 8.48
C LEU A 35 1.46 -14.38 7.38
N SER A 36 1.06 -14.49 6.11
CA SER A 36 1.95 -14.22 4.97
C SER A 36 2.62 -12.86 5.16
N PHE A 37 3.85 -12.70 4.68
CA PHE A 37 4.50 -11.40 4.70
C PHE A 37 3.62 -10.29 4.09
N LEU A 38 2.92 -10.59 2.99
CA LEU A 38 1.97 -9.66 2.35
C LEU A 38 0.72 -9.42 3.16
N ASP A 39 0.40 -10.29 4.12
CA ASP A 39 -0.78 -10.15 4.94
C ASP A 39 -0.64 -9.14 6.08
N ARG A 40 0.59 -8.71 6.37
CA ARG A 40 0.90 -7.73 7.40
C ARG A 40 0.30 -6.37 7.04
N ALA A 41 -0.32 -5.72 8.02
CA ALA A 41 -1.06 -4.48 7.79
C ALA A 41 -0.18 -3.39 7.16
N GLU A 42 1.03 -3.20 7.68
CA GLU A 42 2.01 -2.23 7.20
C GLU A 42 2.52 -2.53 5.78
N VAL A 43 2.59 -3.81 5.41
CA VAL A 43 2.96 -4.23 4.06
C VAL A 43 1.79 -3.95 3.11
N LYS A 44 0.56 -4.32 3.47
CA LYS A 44 -0.64 -4.04 2.66
C LYS A 44 -0.86 -2.54 2.47
N ASP A 45 -0.67 -1.73 3.50
CA ASP A 45 -0.83 -0.27 3.42
C ASP A 45 0.19 0.34 2.46
N THR A 46 1.46 -0.06 2.59
CA THR A 46 2.53 0.40 1.69
C THR A 46 2.27 -0.03 0.25
N LEU A 47 1.83 -1.27 0.04
CA LEU A 47 1.46 -1.77 -1.28
C LEU A 47 0.24 -1.07 -1.86
N ALA A 48 -0.75 -0.71 -1.05
CA ALA A 48 -1.92 0.04 -1.51
C ALA A 48 -1.53 1.46 -1.96
N TYR A 49 -0.60 2.14 -1.28
CA TYR A 49 -0.02 3.37 -1.81
C TYR A 49 0.60 3.15 -3.19
N LEU A 50 1.50 2.17 -3.32
CA LEU A 50 2.19 1.89 -4.59
C LEU A 50 1.21 1.51 -5.71
N ARG A 51 0.20 0.68 -5.41
CA ARG A 51 -0.87 0.32 -6.34
C ARG A 51 -1.62 1.54 -6.84
N LEU A 52 -2.00 2.45 -5.96
CA LEU A 52 -2.71 3.67 -6.33
C LEU A 52 -1.84 4.63 -7.17
N LEU A 53 -0.52 4.62 -6.99
CA LEU A 53 0.39 5.39 -7.85
C LEU A 53 0.36 4.88 -9.29
N VAL A 54 0.36 3.55 -9.47
CA VAL A 54 0.38 2.90 -10.79
C VAL A 54 -1.00 2.85 -11.43
N ASN A 55 -2.05 2.62 -10.63
CA ASN A 55 -3.43 2.55 -11.06
C ASN A 55 -4.29 3.50 -10.22
N ALA A 56 -4.57 4.69 -10.79
CA ALA A 56 -5.39 5.72 -10.16
C ALA A 56 -6.86 5.30 -9.96
N GLU A 57 -7.32 4.26 -10.65
CA GLU A 57 -8.70 3.75 -10.60
C GLU A 57 -8.88 2.62 -9.57
N ASP A 58 -7.84 2.31 -8.78
CA ASP A 58 -7.91 1.30 -7.72
C ASP A 58 -8.60 1.83 -6.46
N ASP A 59 -9.94 1.82 -6.47
CA ASP A 59 -10.77 2.29 -5.35
C ASP A 59 -10.55 1.50 -4.06
N ALA A 60 -10.19 0.21 -4.16
CA ALA A 60 -9.89 -0.61 -2.99
C ALA A 60 -8.59 -0.16 -2.30
N ALA A 61 -7.55 0.14 -3.09
CA ALA A 61 -6.33 0.73 -2.57
C ALA A 61 -6.60 2.13 -1.98
N PHE A 62 -7.38 2.97 -2.68
CA PHE A 62 -7.77 4.30 -2.19
C PHE A 62 -8.43 4.21 -0.81
N LEU A 63 -9.49 3.41 -0.66
CA LEU A 63 -10.23 3.28 0.59
C LEU A 63 -9.34 2.78 1.74
N ARG A 64 -8.36 1.93 1.44
CA ARG A 64 -7.40 1.44 2.43
C ARG A 64 -6.52 2.56 2.98
N ILE A 65 -6.01 3.45 2.14
CA ILE A 65 -4.93 4.38 2.55
C ILE A 65 -5.36 5.84 2.71
N VAL A 66 -6.55 6.23 2.23
CA VAL A 66 -7.01 7.63 2.24
C VAL A 66 -7.00 8.22 3.66
N ASN A 67 -7.29 7.42 4.69
CA ASN A 67 -7.30 7.85 6.09
C ASN A 67 -6.12 7.27 6.92
N LEU A 68 -5.05 6.81 6.26
CA LEU A 68 -3.84 6.25 6.87
C LEU A 68 -2.59 6.97 6.34
N PRO A 69 -1.90 7.82 7.13
CA PRO A 69 -2.20 8.25 8.50
C PRO A 69 -3.55 8.98 8.64
N ARG A 70 -4.04 9.14 9.88
CA ARG A 70 -5.37 9.72 10.16
C ARG A 70 -5.53 11.12 9.55
N ARG A 71 -6.58 11.31 8.74
CA ARG A 71 -6.98 12.56 8.09
C ARG A 71 -8.41 13.02 8.45
N ASP A 72 -8.99 12.39 9.47
CA ASP A 72 -10.37 12.63 9.95
C ASP A 72 -11.45 12.45 8.86
N LEU A 73 -11.22 11.52 7.94
CA LEU A 73 -12.19 11.12 6.92
C LEU A 73 -13.04 9.97 7.47
N GLY A 74 -14.23 10.30 7.95
CA GLY A 74 -15.18 9.32 8.49
C GLY A 74 -15.97 8.58 7.40
N ALA A 75 -16.66 7.50 7.78
CA ALA A 75 -17.44 6.66 6.87
C ALA A 75 -18.45 7.48 6.04
N THR A 76 -19.18 8.40 6.68
CA THR A 76 -20.18 9.27 6.01
C THR A 76 -19.56 10.20 4.97
N THR A 77 -18.29 10.59 5.13
CA THR A 77 -17.57 11.42 4.16
C THR A 77 -17.20 10.59 2.94
N LEU A 78 -16.68 9.39 3.16
CA LEU A 78 -16.30 8.47 2.08
C LEU A 78 -17.52 7.97 1.31
N GLU A 79 -18.64 7.74 1.98
CA GLU A 79 -19.92 7.38 1.35
C GLU A 79 -20.42 8.49 0.42
N LYS A 80 -20.45 9.74 0.90
CA LYS A 80 -20.82 10.90 0.07
C LYS A 80 -19.90 11.08 -1.13
N LEU A 81 -18.58 10.89 -0.94
CA LEU A 81 -17.62 10.92 -2.02
C LEU A 81 -17.89 9.81 -3.04
N GLY A 82 -18.18 8.59 -2.56
CA GLY A 82 -18.52 7.44 -3.41
C GLY A 82 -19.78 7.67 -4.24
N LEU A 83 -20.82 8.24 -3.65
CA LEU A 83 -22.04 8.61 -4.39
C LEU A 83 -21.74 9.66 -5.47
N ALA A 84 -20.92 10.66 -5.17
CA ALA A 84 -20.52 11.68 -6.14
C ALA A 84 -19.65 11.12 -7.27
N ALA A 85 -18.75 10.19 -6.94
CA ALA A 85 -17.91 9.47 -7.89
C ALA A 85 -18.76 8.63 -8.85
N GLN A 86 -19.72 7.86 -8.30
CA GLN A 86 -20.65 7.03 -9.05
C GLN A 86 -21.52 7.86 -9.99
N ALA A 87 -22.09 8.97 -9.52
CA ALA A 87 -22.95 9.85 -10.32
C ALA A 87 -22.23 10.47 -11.53
N ARG A 88 -20.90 10.49 -11.52
CA ARG A 88 -20.05 11.07 -12.57
C ARG A 88 -19.23 10.02 -13.31
N HIS A 89 -19.35 8.75 -12.95
CA HIS A 89 -18.60 7.63 -13.51
C HIS A 89 -17.07 7.85 -13.47
N VAL A 90 -16.55 8.24 -12.31
CA VAL A 90 -15.11 8.44 -12.08
C VAL A 90 -14.64 7.67 -10.85
N SER A 91 -13.34 7.37 -10.76
CA SER A 91 -12.73 6.78 -9.55
C SER A 91 -12.83 7.68 -8.33
N LEU A 92 -12.66 7.08 -7.13
CA LEU A 92 -12.63 7.83 -5.87
C LEU A 92 -11.49 8.85 -5.81
N LEU A 93 -10.33 8.53 -6.40
CA LEU A 93 -9.21 9.47 -6.46
C LEU A 93 -9.54 10.67 -7.37
N ALA A 94 -10.14 10.42 -8.53
CA ALA A 94 -10.59 11.48 -9.42
C ALA A 94 -11.68 12.35 -8.75
N ALA A 95 -12.62 11.73 -8.05
CA ALA A 95 -13.64 12.45 -7.28
C ALA A 95 -13.03 13.27 -6.13
N ALA A 96 -12.02 12.74 -5.42
CA ALA A 96 -11.33 13.47 -4.36
C ALA A 96 -10.60 14.73 -4.87
N ARG A 97 -10.22 14.76 -6.15
CA ARG A 97 -9.60 15.91 -6.81
C ARG A 97 -10.63 16.93 -7.34
N ASP A 98 -11.83 16.48 -7.72
CA ASP A 98 -12.87 17.33 -8.30
C ASP A 98 -13.65 18.09 -7.22
N MET A 99 -13.53 19.41 -7.19
CA MET A 99 -14.27 20.29 -6.27
C MET A 99 -15.79 20.10 -6.35
N ARG A 100 -16.31 19.69 -7.51
CA ARG A 100 -17.76 19.44 -7.69
C ARG A 100 -18.21 18.19 -6.97
N CYS A 101 -17.33 17.19 -6.81
CA CYS A 101 -17.60 15.97 -6.06
C CYS A 101 -17.49 16.20 -4.55
N THR A 102 -16.62 17.11 -4.11
CA THR A 102 -16.42 17.43 -2.70
C THR A 102 -17.32 18.56 -2.18
N ALA A 103 -18.10 19.22 -3.06
CA ALA A 103 -18.94 20.37 -2.71
C ALA A 103 -19.97 20.12 -1.59
N ALA A 104 -20.48 18.90 -1.48
CA ALA A 104 -21.46 18.51 -0.44
C ALA A 104 -20.81 18.08 0.89
N LEU A 105 -19.47 18.09 0.97
CA LEU A 105 -18.72 17.73 2.17
C LEU A 105 -18.44 18.98 3.01
N ALA A 106 -18.22 18.78 4.31
CA ALA A 106 -17.72 19.86 5.15
C ALA A 106 -16.30 20.27 4.72
N ARG A 107 -16.00 21.58 4.84
CA ARG A 107 -14.78 22.21 4.30
C ARG A 107 -13.49 21.49 4.72
N ARG A 108 -13.40 21.05 5.98
CA ARG A 108 -12.22 20.34 6.50
C ARG A 108 -12.00 19.00 5.79
N GLN A 109 -13.07 18.24 5.58
CA GLN A 109 -13.01 16.94 4.91
C GLN A 109 -12.72 17.08 3.41
N ALA A 110 -13.34 18.07 2.75
CA ALA A 110 -13.04 18.38 1.36
C ALA A 110 -11.55 18.74 1.19
N GLN A 111 -11.02 19.60 2.06
CA GLN A 111 -9.60 19.95 2.03
C GLN A 111 -8.69 18.73 2.26
N ALA A 112 -9.00 17.87 3.22
CA ALA A 112 -8.22 16.66 3.47
C ALA A 112 -8.18 15.70 2.27
N LEU A 113 -9.27 15.58 1.51
CA LEU A 113 -9.32 14.82 0.25
C LEU A 113 -8.48 15.47 -0.85
N HIS A 114 -8.54 16.79 -0.99
CA HIS A 114 -7.73 17.53 -1.96
C HIS A 114 -6.24 17.43 -1.65
N ASP A 115 -5.85 17.56 -0.37
CA ASP A 115 -4.46 17.41 0.08
C ASP A 115 -3.94 15.99 -0.18
N PHE A 116 -4.78 14.97 0.06
CA PHE A 116 -4.46 13.59 -0.25
C PHE A 116 -4.30 13.36 -1.76
N ALA A 117 -5.21 13.88 -2.59
CA ALA A 117 -5.09 13.77 -4.04
C ALA A 117 -3.82 14.47 -4.56
N ALA A 118 -3.45 15.62 -3.98
CA ALA A 118 -2.22 16.34 -4.30
C ALA A 118 -0.96 15.56 -3.89
N LEU A 119 -0.98 14.89 -2.73
CA LEU A 119 0.07 13.98 -2.29
C LEU A 119 0.26 12.83 -3.28
N ILE A 120 -0.82 12.15 -3.68
CA ILE A 120 -0.76 11.05 -4.65
C ILE A 120 -0.19 11.55 -5.98
N ALA A 121 -0.66 12.68 -6.50
CA ALA A 121 -0.13 13.27 -7.73
C ALA A 121 1.37 13.61 -7.63
N ARG A 122 1.85 14.05 -6.46
CA ARG A 122 3.29 14.28 -6.22
C ARG A 122 4.09 12.98 -6.24
N LEU A 123 3.59 11.94 -5.57
CA LEU A 123 4.23 10.63 -5.52
C LEU A 123 4.25 9.94 -6.89
N GLN A 124 3.22 10.14 -7.71
CA GLN A 124 3.19 9.66 -9.11
C GLN A 124 4.34 10.25 -9.94
N ARG A 125 4.63 11.55 -9.80
CA ARG A 125 5.79 12.19 -10.47
C ARG A 125 7.13 11.61 -10.01
N PHE A 126 7.23 11.21 -8.74
CA PHE A 126 8.42 10.48 -8.27
C PHE A 126 8.50 9.09 -8.88
N ALA A 127 7.38 8.39 -9.05
CA ALA A 127 7.34 7.08 -9.69
C ALA A 127 7.77 7.08 -11.16
N GLU A 128 7.62 8.22 -11.86
CA GLU A 128 8.09 8.39 -13.25
C GLU A 128 9.62 8.46 -13.37
N THR A 129 10.31 8.92 -12.32
CA THR A 129 11.74 9.27 -12.39
C THR A 129 12.62 8.46 -11.45
N LEU A 130 12.06 7.90 -10.38
CA LEU A 130 12.81 7.20 -9.35
C LEU A 130 12.66 5.68 -9.47
N PRO A 131 13.69 4.92 -9.06
CA PRO A 131 13.57 3.48 -8.91
C PRO A 131 12.52 3.12 -7.84
N ALA A 132 11.82 1.99 -8.01
CA ALA A 132 10.75 1.53 -7.11
C ALA A 132 11.10 1.57 -5.60
N SER A 133 12.32 1.21 -5.21
CA SER A 133 12.76 1.31 -3.81
C SER A 133 12.78 2.75 -3.29
N ALA A 134 13.21 3.71 -4.12
CA ALA A 134 13.23 5.13 -3.75
C ALA A 134 11.81 5.72 -3.77
N VAL A 135 10.92 5.23 -4.64
CA VAL A 135 9.48 5.57 -4.60
C VAL A 135 8.85 5.09 -3.29
N LEU A 136 9.15 3.87 -2.86
CA LEU A 136 8.69 3.35 -1.57
C LEU A 136 9.19 4.24 -0.42
N ASP A 137 10.47 4.60 -0.40
CA ASP A 137 11.03 5.49 0.62
C ASP A 137 10.31 6.87 0.60
N ALA A 138 10.04 7.42 -0.58
CA ALA A 138 9.29 8.67 -0.76
C ALA A 138 7.82 8.56 -0.30
N VAL A 139 7.15 7.43 -0.55
CA VAL A 139 5.80 7.15 -0.06
C VAL A 139 5.78 7.18 1.46
N LEU A 140 6.68 6.44 2.12
CA LEU A 140 6.71 6.34 3.58
C LEU A 140 6.92 7.69 4.27
N GLU A 141 7.76 8.54 3.68
CA GLU A 141 8.05 9.87 4.21
C GLU A 141 6.99 10.90 3.92
N HIS A 142 6.65 11.11 2.64
CA HIS A 142 5.76 12.20 2.26
C HIS A 142 4.30 11.96 2.65
N SER A 143 3.89 10.70 2.82
CA SER A 143 2.57 10.39 3.38
C SER A 143 2.51 10.53 4.90
N GLY A 144 3.67 10.61 5.59
CA GLY A 144 3.77 10.51 7.04
C GLY A 144 3.56 9.10 7.58
N TYR A 145 3.51 8.08 6.73
CA TYR A 145 3.24 6.70 7.15
C TYR A 145 4.34 6.14 8.07
N ARG A 146 5.60 6.54 7.88
CA ARG A 146 6.69 6.14 8.79
C ARG A 146 6.48 6.67 10.22
N ALA A 147 6.12 7.95 10.34
CA ALA A 147 5.78 8.55 11.63
C ALA A 147 4.53 7.89 12.24
N HIS A 148 3.54 7.54 11.42
CA HIS A 148 2.35 6.82 11.86
C HIS A 148 2.69 5.45 12.44
N LEU A 149 3.52 4.66 11.77
CA LEU A 149 3.96 3.34 12.28
C LEU A 149 4.66 3.45 13.64
N ALA A 150 5.49 4.48 13.81
CA ALA A 150 6.18 4.74 15.07
C ALA A 150 5.21 5.14 16.21
N ALA A 151 4.13 5.85 15.87
CA ALA A 151 3.10 6.30 16.81
C ALA A 151 2.06 5.22 17.16
N LEU A 152 2.01 4.10 16.42
CA LEU A 152 1.06 3.02 16.71
C LEU A 152 1.32 2.41 18.10
N PRO A 153 0.25 2.05 18.84
CA PRO A 153 0.38 1.36 20.13
C PRO A 153 1.21 0.07 20.04
N GLY A 154 1.95 -0.22 21.10
CA GLY A 154 2.81 -1.40 21.21
C GLY A 154 4.12 -1.12 21.96
N ASP A 155 4.78 -2.20 22.37
CA ASP A 155 6.12 -2.17 22.96
C ASP A 155 7.21 -1.85 21.92
N ALA A 156 8.44 -1.63 22.38
CA ALA A 156 9.57 -1.34 21.50
C ALA A 156 9.80 -2.46 20.46
N ALA A 157 9.59 -3.72 20.86
CA ALA A 157 9.72 -4.87 19.98
C ALA A 157 8.68 -4.88 18.84
N ALA A 158 7.42 -4.54 19.13
CA ALA A 158 6.37 -4.45 18.11
C ALA A 158 6.65 -3.34 17.09
N ARG A 159 7.11 -2.16 17.56
CA ARG A 159 7.49 -1.06 16.66
C ARG A 159 8.65 -1.44 15.76
N ALA A 160 9.71 -2.05 16.34
CA ALA A 160 10.85 -2.54 15.57
C ALA A 160 10.43 -3.59 14.53
N ARG A 161 9.49 -4.48 14.86
CA ARG A 161 8.96 -5.48 13.90
C ARG A 161 8.24 -4.83 12.71
N ARG A 162 7.37 -3.84 12.94
CA ARG A 162 6.63 -3.15 11.85
C ARG A 162 7.62 -2.44 10.91
N GLU A 163 8.56 -1.71 11.49
CA GLU A 163 9.62 -1.02 10.74
C GLU A 163 10.49 -2.00 9.94
N ALA A 164 10.83 -3.16 10.53
CA ALA A 164 11.59 -4.19 9.83
C ALA A 164 10.84 -4.79 8.63
N ASN A 165 9.51 -4.93 8.69
CA ASN A 165 8.73 -5.48 7.58
C ASN A 165 8.68 -4.52 6.39
N VAL A 166 8.52 -3.22 6.66
CA VAL A 166 8.55 -2.19 5.62
C VAL A 166 9.95 -2.05 5.02
N ARG A 167 11.00 -2.13 5.84
CA ARG A 167 12.39 -2.13 5.36
C ARG A 167 12.68 -3.34 4.46
N GLU A 168 12.24 -4.53 4.86
CA GLU A 168 12.35 -5.74 4.05
C GLU A 168 11.63 -5.60 2.70
N LEU A 169 10.44 -4.99 2.68
CA LEU A 169 9.75 -4.70 1.42
C LEU A 169 10.62 -3.84 0.50
N GLY A 170 11.25 -2.79 1.04
CA GLY A 170 12.19 -1.94 0.29
C GLY A 170 13.42 -2.70 -0.22
N GLU A 171 14.01 -3.58 0.60
CA GLU A 171 15.12 -4.45 0.19
C GLU A 171 14.71 -5.43 -0.92
N TRP A 172 13.50 -5.96 -0.87
CA TRP A 172 12.96 -6.83 -1.90
C TRP A 172 12.85 -6.09 -3.24
N PHE A 173 12.35 -4.84 -3.25
CA PHE A 173 12.36 -4.00 -4.45
C PHE A 173 13.78 -3.75 -4.99
N ARG A 174 14.76 -3.49 -4.12
CA ARG A 174 16.17 -3.31 -4.53
C ARG A 174 16.78 -4.59 -5.11
N ALA A 175 16.42 -5.76 -4.58
CA ALA A 175 16.88 -7.04 -5.10
C ALA A 175 16.30 -7.33 -6.50
N MET A 176 15.01 -7.05 -6.70
CA MET A 176 14.34 -7.23 -7.99
C MET A 176 14.91 -6.34 -9.11
N GLN A 177 15.29 -5.10 -8.80
CA GLN A 177 15.93 -4.20 -9.77
C GLN A 177 17.27 -4.73 -10.27
N ARG A 178 18.06 -5.35 -9.40
CA ARG A 178 19.33 -6.00 -9.78
C ARG A 178 19.12 -7.24 -10.66
N GLY A 179 17.92 -7.83 -10.63
CA GLY A 179 17.52 -8.98 -11.44
C GLY A 179 16.66 -8.64 -12.67
N GLY A 180 16.40 -7.36 -12.97
CA GLY A 180 15.66 -6.94 -14.17
C GLY A 180 14.12 -7.05 -14.11
N ALA A 181 13.51 -7.31 -12.94
CA ALA A 181 12.06 -7.39 -12.80
C ALA A 181 11.42 -5.99 -12.68
N ARG A 182 10.30 -5.74 -13.38
CA ARG A 182 9.63 -4.42 -13.48
C ARG A 182 8.48 -4.30 -12.47
N ALA A 183 8.18 -3.05 -12.07
CA ALA A 183 7.13 -2.71 -11.09
C ALA A 183 5.71 -3.19 -11.47
N GLY A 184 5.45 -3.49 -12.75
CA GLY A 184 4.17 -4.04 -13.22
C GLY A 184 3.87 -5.47 -12.73
N ASP A 185 4.90 -6.22 -12.29
CA ASP A 185 4.75 -7.61 -11.84
C ASP A 185 3.99 -7.75 -10.50
N LEU A 186 3.74 -6.64 -9.79
CA LEU A 186 3.06 -6.60 -8.50
C LEU A 186 1.59 -6.17 -8.58
N ALA A 187 1.16 -5.58 -9.68
CA ALA A 187 -0.22 -5.11 -9.85
C ALA A 187 -1.18 -6.24 -10.29
N GLN A 188 -0.66 -7.43 -10.60
CA GLN A 188 -1.42 -8.59 -11.09
C GLN A 188 -1.51 -9.76 -10.08
N GLN A 189 -1.20 -9.55 -8.80
CA GLN A 189 -1.31 -10.56 -7.74
C GLN A 189 -2.30 -10.18 -6.65
#